data_AF-A0A672F404-F1
#
_entry.id   AF-A0A672F404-F1
#
_cell.length_a   1.000
_cell.length_b   1.000
_cell.length_c   1.000
_cell.angle_alpha   90.00
_cell.angle_beta   90.00
_cell.angle_gamma   90.00
#
_symmetry.space_group_name_H-M   'P 1'
#
loop_
_entity.id
_entity.type
_entity.pdbx_description
1 polymer ?
#
loop_
_entity_poly.entity_id
_entity_poly.type
_entity_poly.pdbx_seq_one_letter_code
_entity_poly.pdbx_strand_id
1 'polypeptide(L)'
;MGKNKKNEASESGKKADKSGRQPSGKDKKKVTQRKKVTEEDHLNHIPFKLREILKSKETPKRSVKKKLQKGRPGGSKVGDIVVPRFKRRKEESEAAYVRRMENAAKHVLFLTKNQVDRKPELEEDQQERPAKAKSDRKREHDKDRLLKLQLKKLDKKETKMEKEMFVDSVAFGEVAMAPPSLSAKPKKAPIKPQKATKELLLNSLLGHTAVSTAKPSMARQRIMEEERERAVQAYRQLKKQRQLQHQVRAARPRKVQKS
;
A
#
# COMPACT_ATOMS: atom_id res chain seq x y z
N MET A 1 12.36 -19.88 22.49
CA MET A 1 10.97 -20.36 22.40
C MET A 1 10.70 -20.73 20.95
N GLY A 2 10.49 -21.94 20.48
CA GLY A 2 10.52 -23.32 20.97
C GLY A 2 10.57 -24.17 19.68
N LYS A 3 11.37 -25.24 19.68
CA LYS A 3 11.66 -26.06 18.49
C LYS A 3 10.53 -27.08 18.28
N ASN A 4 10.06 -27.25 17.04
CA ASN A 4 9.19 -28.37 16.65
C ASN A 4 10.05 -29.52 16.11
N LYS A 5 9.99 -30.69 16.76
CA LYS A 5 10.22 -32.02 16.16
C LYS A 5 10.00 -33.15 17.19
N LYS A 6 9.18 -34.13 16.81
CA LYS A 6 9.14 -35.58 17.12
C LYS A 6 7.80 -36.09 16.57
N ASN A 7 7.74 -36.77 15.42
CA ASN A 7 8.10 -38.16 15.09
C ASN A 7 7.13 -39.22 15.66
N GLU A 8 6.53 -39.97 14.72
CA GLU A 8 6.25 -41.43 14.71
C GLU A 8 5.34 -42.03 15.79
N ALA A 9 4.73 -43.20 15.63
CA ALA A 9 4.20 -44.03 14.54
C ALA A 9 3.55 -45.23 15.27
N SER A 10 2.61 -45.93 14.60
CA SER A 10 2.23 -47.35 14.84
C SER A 10 1.52 -47.64 16.19
N GLU A 11 0.66 -48.66 16.39
CA GLU A 11 0.29 -49.84 15.64
C GLU A 11 -0.86 -50.56 16.37
N SER A 12 -1.66 -51.34 15.62
CA SER A 12 -2.31 -52.60 16.03
C SER A 12 -3.41 -52.56 17.13
N GLY A 13 -4.50 -53.33 17.11
CA GLY A 13 -4.88 -54.47 16.27
C GLY A 13 -5.56 -55.55 17.14
N LYS A 14 -6.58 -56.21 16.58
CA LYS A 14 -7.22 -57.51 16.93
C LYS A 14 -8.48 -57.46 17.83
N LYS A 15 -9.67 -57.80 17.28
CA LYS A 15 -10.35 -59.12 17.04
C LYS A 15 -11.19 -59.51 18.27
N ALA A 16 -12.53 -59.43 18.23
CA ALA A 16 -13.54 -60.34 17.64
C ALA A 16 -13.99 -61.43 18.62
N ASP A 17 -15.29 -61.48 18.97
CA ASP A 17 -16.03 -62.73 19.16
C ASP A 17 -17.56 -62.56 19.16
N LYS A 18 -18.23 -63.67 18.82
CA LYS A 18 -19.57 -63.81 18.23
C LYS A 18 -20.67 -64.20 19.23
N SER A 19 -21.93 -63.90 18.86
CA SER A 19 -23.22 -64.58 19.10
C SER A 19 -24.29 -63.52 19.40
N GLY A 20 -25.51 -63.47 18.87
CA GLY A 20 -26.33 -64.41 18.12
C GLY A 20 -27.78 -64.23 18.59
N ARG A 21 -28.55 -63.30 17.99
CA ARG A 21 -30.03 -63.32 17.99
C ARG A 21 -30.63 -62.21 17.11
N GLN A 22 -31.34 -62.61 16.06
CA GLN A 22 -32.47 -61.91 15.43
C GLN A 22 -33.75 -62.64 15.90
N PRO A 23 -34.99 -62.10 15.80
CA PRO A 23 -35.40 -61.04 14.88
C PRO A 23 -36.34 -59.96 15.46
N SER A 24 -36.55 -58.89 14.70
CA SER A 24 -37.85 -58.44 14.20
C SER A 24 -38.00 -56.91 14.15
N GLY A 25 -38.35 -56.42 12.95
CA GLY A 25 -39.31 -55.34 12.81
C GLY A 25 -38.78 -53.91 12.73
N LYS A 26 -38.87 -53.39 11.50
CA LYS A 26 -39.12 -51.99 11.10
C LYS A 26 -37.88 -51.15 10.77
N ASP A 27 -37.63 -51.11 9.47
CA ASP A 27 -36.88 -50.08 8.77
C ASP A 27 -37.25 -48.67 9.23
N LYS A 28 -36.29 -47.97 9.82
CA LYS A 28 -36.25 -46.51 9.81
C LYS A 28 -34.85 -46.06 9.41
N LYS A 29 -34.76 -45.77 8.11
CA LYS A 29 -33.66 -45.10 7.40
C LYS A 29 -33.16 -43.91 8.23
N LYS A 30 -31.98 -44.05 8.84
CA LYS A 30 -31.30 -42.97 9.58
C LYS A 30 -30.69 -42.00 8.56
N VAL A 31 -31.49 -41.02 8.14
CA VAL A 31 -31.03 -39.90 7.30
C VAL A 31 -30.07 -39.06 8.13
N THR A 32 -28.80 -39.03 7.71
CA THR A 32 -27.83 -38.02 8.12
C THR A 32 -28.44 -36.64 7.89
N GLN A 33 -28.77 -35.92 8.97
CA GLN A 33 -29.19 -34.53 8.86
C GLN A 33 -28.01 -33.70 8.39
N ARG A 34 -28.01 -33.34 7.10
CA ARG A 34 -27.21 -32.22 6.60
C ARG A 34 -27.83 -30.96 7.20
N LYS A 35 -27.05 -30.23 8.01
CA LYS A 35 -27.44 -28.90 8.49
C LYS A 35 -27.77 -28.04 7.27
N LYS A 36 -29.01 -27.58 7.17
CA LYS A 36 -29.41 -26.60 6.15
C LYS A 36 -28.68 -25.31 6.48
N VAL A 37 -27.71 -24.96 5.64
CA VAL A 37 -27.03 -23.67 5.71
C VAL A 37 -28.08 -22.63 5.34
N THR A 38 -28.42 -21.77 6.28
CA THR A 38 -29.31 -20.63 6.06
C THR A 38 -28.63 -19.65 5.09
N GLU A 39 -29.40 -18.96 4.25
CA GLU A 39 -28.86 -18.00 3.26
C GLU A 39 -27.96 -16.92 3.92
N GLU A 40 -28.24 -16.61 5.19
CA GLU A 40 -27.46 -15.72 6.04
C GLU A 40 -26.01 -16.19 6.27
N ASP A 41 -25.79 -17.51 6.38
CA ASP A 41 -24.48 -18.10 6.63
C ASP A 41 -23.56 -17.98 5.40
N HIS A 42 -24.14 -18.06 4.19
CA HIS A 42 -23.41 -17.86 2.95
C HIS A 42 -22.97 -16.40 2.78
N LEU A 43 -23.81 -15.43 3.16
CA LEU A 43 -23.48 -14.00 3.12
C LEU A 43 -22.34 -13.62 4.08
N ASN A 44 -22.20 -14.35 5.19
CA ASN A 44 -21.16 -14.10 6.19
C ASN A 44 -19.77 -14.56 5.72
N HIS A 45 -19.69 -15.59 4.86
CA HIS A 45 -18.45 -16.04 4.23
C HIS A 45 -18.00 -15.18 3.04
N ILE A 46 -18.88 -14.34 2.50
CA ILE A 46 -18.56 -13.43 1.40
C ILE A 46 -17.78 -12.20 1.94
N PRO A 47 -16.70 -11.78 1.27
CA PRO A 47 -15.97 -10.56 1.62
C PRO A 47 -16.90 -9.36 1.79
N PHE A 48 -16.67 -8.56 2.84
CA PHE A 48 -17.56 -7.47 3.28
C PHE A 48 -18.01 -6.56 2.14
N LYS A 49 -17.08 -6.17 1.25
CA LYS A 49 -17.35 -5.30 0.10
C LYS A 49 -18.39 -5.89 -0.87
N LEU A 50 -18.31 -7.19 -1.13
CA LEU A 50 -19.23 -7.90 -2.02
C LEU A 50 -20.60 -8.11 -1.36
N ARG A 51 -20.62 -8.41 -0.06
CA ARG A 51 -21.85 -8.48 0.74
C ARG A 51 -22.62 -7.15 0.75
N GLU A 52 -21.92 -6.03 0.84
CA GLU A 52 -22.51 -4.69 0.76
C GLU A 52 -23.10 -4.39 -0.64
N ILE A 53 -22.38 -4.79 -1.70
CA ILE A 53 -22.85 -4.63 -3.08
C ILE A 53 -24.09 -5.50 -3.36
N LEU A 54 -24.12 -6.74 -2.90
CA LEU A 54 -25.29 -7.62 -3.04
C LEU A 54 -26.51 -7.07 -2.30
N LYS A 55 -26.36 -6.66 -1.03
CA LYS A 55 -27.43 -6.03 -0.26
C LYS A 55 -27.98 -4.75 -0.92
N SER A 56 -27.12 -3.92 -1.48
CA SER A 56 -27.55 -2.68 -2.17
C SER A 56 -28.26 -2.93 -3.51
N LYS A 57 -28.02 -4.09 -4.15
CA LYS A 57 -28.73 -4.53 -5.36
C LYS A 57 -30.07 -5.19 -5.05
N GLU A 58 -30.15 -5.95 -3.95
CA GLU A 58 -31.37 -6.65 -3.51
C GLU A 58 -32.42 -5.71 -2.93
N THR A 59 -32.02 -4.60 -2.30
CA THR A 59 -32.98 -3.54 -1.97
C THR A 59 -33.43 -2.89 -3.28
N PRO A 60 -34.71 -3.02 -3.70
CA PRO A 60 -35.19 -2.24 -4.83
C PRO A 60 -34.99 -0.78 -4.46
N LYS A 61 -34.30 -0.02 -5.32
CA LYS A 61 -34.22 1.44 -5.19
C LYS A 61 -35.66 1.93 -5.07
N ARG A 62 -36.10 2.28 -3.86
CA ARG A 62 -37.40 2.91 -3.63
C ARG A 62 -37.38 4.18 -4.46
N SER A 63 -37.94 4.10 -5.66
CA SER A 63 -38.14 5.23 -6.54
C SER A 63 -39.15 6.12 -5.85
N VAL A 64 -38.66 7.05 -5.03
CA VAL A 64 -39.46 8.17 -4.56
C VAL A 64 -39.77 8.98 -5.82
N LYS A 65 -40.87 8.62 -6.48
CA LYS A 65 -41.48 9.42 -7.54
C LYS A 65 -41.94 10.72 -6.87
N LYS A 66 -41.05 11.70 -6.75
CA LYS A 66 -41.42 13.07 -6.44
C LYS A 66 -42.30 13.53 -7.60
N LYS A 67 -43.62 13.56 -7.41
CA LYS A 67 -44.52 14.31 -8.28
C LYS A 67 -44.09 15.78 -8.20
N LEU A 68 -43.38 16.21 -9.23
CA LEU A 68 -43.05 17.61 -9.45
C LEU A 68 -44.37 18.32 -9.77
N GLN A 69 -44.97 18.99 -8.78
CA GLN A 69 -46.00 19.97 -9.08
C GLN A 69 -45.31 21.08 -9.88
N LYS A 70 -45.69 21.23 -11.16
CA LYS A 70 -45.38 22.40 -11.98
C LYS A 70 -45.91 23.65 -11.28
N GLY A 71 -45.04 24.36 -10.57
CA GLY A 71 -45.25 25.77 -10.23
C GLY A 71 -45.10 26.59 -11.51
N ARG A 72 -46.01 27.57 -11.71
CA ARG A 72 -46.09 28.44 -12.89
C ARG A 72 -44.71 29.05 -13.28
N PRO A 73 -44.41 29.21 -14.58
CA PRO A 73 -43.19 29.87 -15.01
C PRO A 73 -43.39 31.38 -14.93
N GLY A 74 -42.59 32.04 -14.09
CA GLY A 74 -42.51 33.49 -14.04
C GLY A 74 -41.06 33.91 -13.95
N GLY A 75 -40.43 34.15 -15.10
CA GLY A 75 -39.29 35.05 -15.26
C GLY A 75 -37.97 34.75 -14.55
N SER A 76 -37.71 33.54 -14.03
CA SER A 76 -36.40 33.24 -13.44
C SER A 76 -35.37 33.02 -14.55
N LYS A 77 -34.35 33.89 -14.63
CA LYS A 77 -33.20 33.68 -15.52
C LYS A 77 -32.55 32.34 -15.18
N VAL A 78 -31.93 31.69 -16.16
CA VAL A 78 -31.30 30.37 -16.01
C VAL A 78 -30.26 30.44 -14.89
N GLY A 79 -30.60 29.92 -13.70
CA GLY A 79 -29.74 29.94 -12.51
C GLY A 79 -30.32 30.66 -11.28
N ASP A 80 -31.48 31.31 -11.36
CA ASP A 80 -32.13 31.92 -10.18
C ASP A 80 -32.84 30.88 -9.31
N ILE A 81 -32.61 30.93 -7.99
CA ILE A 81 -33.31 30.07 -7.03
C ILE A 81 -34.75 30.54 -6.92
N VAL A 82 -35.68 29.66 -7.26
CA VAL A 82 -37.12 29.94 -7.13
C VAL A 82 -37.46 30.06 -5.65
N VAL A 83 -37.79 31.27 -5.21
CA VAL A 83 -38.25 31.53 -3.83
C VAL A 83 -39.71 31.10 -3.70
N PRO A 84 -40.05 30.10 -2.87
CA PRO A 84 -41.42 29.67 -2.70
C PRO A 84 -42.25 30.75 -1.99
N ARG A 85 -43.46 31.01 -2.49
CA ARG A 85 -44.42 31.90 -1.80
C ARG A 85 -45.12 31.12 -0.68
N PHE A 86 -44.81 31.44 0.57
CA PHE A 86 -45.38 30.76 1.73
C PHE A 86 -46.72 31.39 2.15
N LYS A 87 -47.82 30.68 1.88
CA LYS A 87 -49.15 30.95 2.46
C LYS A 87 -49.65 29.68 3.14
N ARG A 88 -50.34 29.81 4.29
CA ARG A 88 -50.96 28.65 4.98
C ARG A 88 -52.06 28.07 4.11
N ARG A 89 -52.12 26.75 4.00
CA ARG A 89 -53.19 26.06 3.24
C ARG A 89 -54.44 25.94 4.11
N LYS A 90 -55.62 25.79 3.48
CA LYS A 90 -56.91 25.73 4.19
C LYS A 90 -56.98 24.57 5.19
N GLU A 91 -56.40 23.42 4.87
CA GLU A 91 -56.45 22.18 5.67
C GLU A 91 -55.17 21.91 6.47
N GLU A 92 -54.27 22.90 6.57
CA GLU A 92 -52.98 22.72 7.22
C GLU A 92 -52.96 23.31 8.63
N SER A 93 -52.48 22.52 9.59
CA SER A 93 -52.22 22.99 10.95
C SER A 93 -51.03 23.95 11.00
N GLU A 94 -51.01 24.82 12.00
CA GLU A 94 -49.94 25.83 12.16
C GLU A 94 -48.55 25.19 12.25
N ALA A 95 -48.42 24.11 13.01
CA ALA A 95 -47.17 23.37 13.13
C ALA A 95 -46.71 22.77 11.79
N ALA A 96 -47.63 22.28 10.96
CA ALA A 96 -47.30 21.75 9.63
C ALA A 96 -46.85 22.87 8.68
N TYR A 97 -47.49 24.04 8.75
CA TYR A 97 -47.10 25.23 7.98
C TYR A 97 -45.68 25.69 8.32
N VAL A 98 -45.37 25.84 9.61
CA VAL A 98 -44.04 26.26 10.07
C VAL A 98 -42.98 25.26 9.62
N ARG A 99 -43.22 23.95 9.78
CA ARG A 99 -42.30 22.90 9.29
C ARG A 99 -42.06 22.97 7.79
N ARG A 100 -43.11 23.20 6.98
CA ARG A 100 -42.95 23.34 5.53
C ARG A 100 -42.14 24.58 5.17
N MET A 101 -42.40 25.69 5.83
CA MET A 101 -41.66 26.94 5.66
C MET A 101 -40.18 26.76 6.02
N GLU A 102 -39.88 26.17 7.18
CA GLU A 102 -38.51 25.88 7.63
C GLU A 102 -37.75 24.97 6.65
N ASN A 103 -38.39 23.89 6.19
CA ASN A 103 -37.76 22.96 5.25
C ASN A 103 -37.43 23.62 3.92
N ALA A 104 -38.34 24.46 3.42
CA ALA A 104 -38.12 25.19 2.18
C ALA A 104 -37.08 26.30 2.36
N ALA A 105 -37.03 26.99 3.50
CA ALA A 105 -35.99 27.95 3.84
C ALA A 105 -34.60 27.30 3.90
N LYS A 106 -34.49 26.13 4.56
CA LYS A 106 -33.26 25.32 4.59
C LYS A 106 -32.84 24.91 3.18
N HIS A 107 -33.80 24.55 2.32
CA HIS A 107 -33.53 24.15 0.95
C HIS A 107 -33.04 25.32 0.09
N VAL A 108 -33.70 26.49 0.17
CA VAL A 108 -33.26 27.71 -0.52
C VAL A 108 -31.86 28.10 -0.05
N LEU A 109 -31.62 28.14 1.26
CA LEU A 109 -30.30 28.43 1.83
C LEU A 109 -29.22 27.47 1.35
N PHE A 110 -29.53 26.17 1.25
CA PHE A 110 -28.62 25.18 0.68
C PHE A 110 -28.31 25.47 -0.79
N LEU A 111 -29.32 25.81 -1.59
CA LEU A 111 -29.10 26.16 -2.99
C LEU A 111 -28.22 27.43 -3.09
N THR A 112 -28.48 28.46 -2.28
CA THR A 112 -27.72 29.72 -2.28
C THR A 112 -26.24 29.49 -1.95
N LYS A 113 -25.94 28.67 -0.93
CA LYS A 113 -24.56 28.33 -0.55
C LYS A 113 -23.77 27.61 -1.66
N ASN A 114 -24.47 27.00 -2.63
CA ASN A 114 -23.86 26.32 -3.76
C ASN A 114 -23.84 27.17 -5.03
N GLN A 115 -24.35 28.40 -4.99
CA GLN A 115 -24.22 29.34 -6.09
C GLN A 115 -22.87 30.05 -6.01
N VAL A 116 -22.34 30.40 -7.18
CA VAL A 116 -21.17 31.29 -7.27
C VAL A 116 -21.63 32.69 -6.87
N ASP A 117 -20.81 33.41 -6.10
CA ASP A 117 -21.06 34.82 -5.79
C ASP A 117 -21.22 35.59 -7.09
N ARG A 118 -22.43 36.11 -7.31
CA ARG A 118 -22.72 36.89 -8.51
C ARG A 118 -22.03 38.23 -8.33
N LYS A 119 -21.07 38.51 -9.21
CA LYS A 119 -20.50 39.84 -9.41
C LYS A 119 -21.21 40.44 -10.63
N PRO A 120 -22.39 41.06 -10.45
CA PRO A 120 -23.14 41.63 -11.57
C PRO A 120 -22.43 42.81 -12.25
N GLU A 121 -21.32 43.28 -11.66
CA GLU A 121 -20.48 44.36 -12.17
C GLU A 121 -19.38 43.88 -13.15
N LEU A 122 -19.12 42.57 -13.26
CA LEU A 122 -18.15 41.99 -14.21
C LEU A 122 -18.85 41.46 -15.47
N GLU A 123 -18.28 41.70 -16.65
CA GLU A 123 -18.76 41.16 -17.94
C GLU A 123 -18.78 39.62 -17.98
N GLU A 124 -19.72 39.05 -18.73
CA GLU A 124 -20.08 37.61 -18.75
C GLU A 124 -18.89 36.67 -19.06
N ASP A 125 -17.88 37.16 -19.78
CA ASP A 125 -16.67 36.40 -20.15
C ASP A 125 -15.68 36.18 -19.01
N GLN A 126 -15.78 36.97 -17.92
CA GLN A 126 -14.93 36.84 -16.73
C GLN A 126 -15.61 36.07 -15.60
N GLN A 127 -16.83 35.58 -15.80
CA GLN A 127 -17.57 34.86 -14.78
C GLN A 127 -16.94 33.47 -14.56
N GLU A 128 -16.14 33.35 -13.51
CA GLU A 128 -15.41 32.15 -13.15
C GLU A 128 -16.36 30.93 -13.11
N ARG A 129 -16.10 29.97 -14.00
CA ARG A 129 -16.78 28.68 -13.99
C ARG A 129 -16.55 28.01 -12.64
N PRO A 130 -17.55 27.32 -12.05
CA PRO A 130 -17.40 26.69 -10.75
C PRO A 130 -16.36 25.56 -10.83
N ALA A 131 -15.13 25.89 -10.47
CA ALA A 131 -14.08 24.92 -10.30
C ALA A 131 -14.44 24.07 -9.08
N LYS A 132 -14.85 22.83 -9.31
CA LYS A 132 -14.97 21.84 -8.24
C LYS A 132 -13.60 21.72 -7.54
N ALA A 133 -13.45 22.43 -6.44
CA ALA A 133 -12.24 22.48 -5.66
C ALA A 133 -12.29 21.34 -4.64
N LYS A 134 -11.55 20.27 -4.92
CA LYS A 134 -10.76 19.69 -3.83
C LYS A 134 -10.03 20.88 -3.19
N SER A 135 -9.99 20.99 -1.85
CA SER A 135 -9.19 22.04 -1.19
C SER A 135 -7.83 22.12 -1.86
N ASP A 136 -7.30 23.32 -2.11
CA ASP A 136 -6.08 23.50 -2.90
C ASP A 136 -4.93 22.63 -2.37
N ARG A 137 -4.88 22.49 -1.04
CA ARG A 137 -4.01 21.54 -0.31
C ARG A 137 -4.06 20.10 -0.83
N LYS A 138 -5.24 19.57 -1.18
CA LYS A 138 -5.38 18.21 -1.72
C LYS A 138 -4.91 18.12 -3.17
N ARG A 139 -5.07 19.19 -3.96
CA ARG A 139 -4.54 19.25 -5.34
C ARG A 139 -3.02 19.27 -5.32
N GLU A 140 -2.42 20.09 -4.45
CA GLU A 140 -0.98 20.14 -4.24
C GLU A 140 -0.44 18.79 -3.76
N HIS A 141 -1.08 18.18 -2.76
CA HIS A 141 -0.67 16.87 -2.27
C HIS A 141 -0.73 15.79 -3.37
N ASP A 142 -1.76 15.79 -4.22
CA ASP A 142 -1.87 14.87 -5.35
C ASP A 142 -0.75 15.10 -6.39
N LYS A 143 -0.39 16.37 -6.66
CA LYS A 143 0.73 16.75 -7.54
C LYS A 143 2.08 16.31 -6.95
N ASP A 144 2.35 16.61 -5.69
CA ASP A 144 3.60 16.23 -5.00
C ASP A 144 3.79 14.72 -4.98
N ARG A 145 2.70 13.98 -4.74
CA ARG A 145 2.73 12.51 -4.77
C ARG A 145 3.09 12.00 -6.17
N LEU A 146 2.58 12.62 -7.22
CA LEU A 146 2.91 12.25 -8.60
C LEU A 146 4.38 12.53 -8.92
N LEU A 147 4.89 13.70 -8.55
CA LEU A 147 6.30 14.07 -8.74
C LEU A 147 7.24 13.10 -8.02
N LYS A 148 6.95 12.76 -6.76
CA LYS A 148 7.72 11.76 -6.00
C LYS A 148 7.73 10.39 -6.65
N LEU A 149 6.63 9.97 -7.27
CA LEU A 149 6.57 8.69 -7.98
C LEU A 149 7.39 8.71 -9.27
N GLN A 150 7.42 9.83 -9.98
CA GLN A 150 8.25 9.99 -11.18
C GLN A 150 9.74 9.98 -10.82
N LEU A 151 10.16 10.73 -9.80
CA LEU A 151 11.55 10.75 -9.33
C LEU A 151 12.03 9.35 -8.94
N LYS A 152 11.24 8.63 -8.13
CA LYS A 152 11.56 7.23 -7.75
C LYS A 152 11.68 6.28 -8.94
N LYS A 153 11.00 6.55 -10.07
CA LYS A 153 11.14 5.74 -11.29
C LYS A 153 12.46 6.05 -11.99
N LEU A 154 12.90 7.31 -12.01
CA LEU A 154 14.18 7.72 -12.58
C LEU A 154 15.34 7.12 -11.76
N ASP A 155 15.33 7.26 -10.43
CA ASP A 155 16.36 6.69 -9.55
C ASP A 155 16.46 5.16 -9.71
N LYS A 156 15.31 4.49 -9.84
CA LYS A 156 15.27 3.03 -10.10
C LYS A 156 15.86 2.66 -11.46
N LYS A 157 15.69 3.50 -12.48
CA LYS A 157 16.31 3.27 -13.79
C LYS A 157 17.82 3.48 -13.69
N GLU A 158 18.27 4.55 -13.06
CA GLU A 158 19.70 4.83 -12.87
C GLU A 158 20.40 3.71 -12.10
N THR A 159 19.82 3.29 -10.96
CA THR A 159 20.38 2.18 -10.18
C THR A 159 20.41 0.85 -10.93
N LYS A 160 19.46 0.59 -11.84
CA LYS A 160 19.51 -0.59 -12.71
C LYS A 160 20.62 -0.49 -13.75
N MET A 161 20.71 0.65 -14.44
CA MET A 161 21.78 0.90 -15.42
C MET A 161 23.16 0.80 -14.75
N GLU A 162 23.31 1.34 -13.55
CA GLU A 162 24.56 1.20 -12.79
C GLU A 162 24.84 -0.25 -12.44
N LYS A 163 23.87 -1.01 -11.93
CA LYS A 163 24.06 -2.44 -11.65
C LYS A 163 24.52 -3.19 -12.89
N GLU A 164 23.89 -2.95 -14.04
CA GLU A 164 24.28 -3.56 -15.31
C GLU A 164 25.71 -3.17 -15.72
N MET A 165 26.14 -1.92 -15.47
CA MET A 165 27.52 -1.49 -15.70
C MET A 165 28.56 -2.10 -14.74
N PHE A 166 28.15 -2.53 -13.54
CA PHE A 166 29.03 -3.06 -12.50
C PHE A 166 28.90 -4.58 -12.29
N VAL A 167 28.17 -5.28 -13.15
CA VAL A 167 28.12 -6.74 -13.19
C VAL A 167 29.13 -7.23 -14.22
N ASP A 168 30.28 -7.72 -13.74
CA ASP A 168 31.26 -8.40 -14.59
C ASP A 168 30.81 -9.86 -14.81
N SER A 169 30.65 -10.25 -16.07
CA SER A 169 30.37 -11.64 -16.45
C SER A 169 31.67 -12.44 -16.38
N VAL A 170 31.92 -13.09 -15.24
CA VAL A 170 33.07 -13.99 -15.06
C VAL A 170 32.61 -15.45 -15.20
N ALA A 171 33.37 -16.28 -15.91
CA ALA A 171 33.06 -17.70 -16.06
C ALA A 171 33.06 -18.41 -14.69
N PHE A 172 32.07 -19.29 -14.48
CA PHE A 172 31.95 -20.05 -13.25
C PHE A 172 33.17 -20.96 -13.05
N GLY A 173 33.90 -20.77 -11.95
CA GLY A 173 35.07 -21.59 -11.57
C GLY A 173 36.38 -20.84 -11.38
N GLU A 174 36.50 -19.62 -11.91
CA GLU A 174 37.75 -18.83 -11.81
C GLU A 174 37.78 -17.86 -10.62
N VAL A 175 36.62 -17.40 -10.14
CA VAL A 175 36.53 -16.43 -9.03
C VAL A 175 35.60 -16.94 -7.94
N ALA A 176 36.15 -17.19 -6.76
CA ALA A 176 35.35 -17.44 -5.56
C ALA A 176 34.62 -16.14 -5.15
N MET A 177 33.30 -16.09 -5.35
CA MET A 177 32.43 -14.94 -4.99
C MET A 177 32.47 -14.58 -3.51
N ALA A 178 32.85 -15.54 -2.66
CA ALA A 178 33.16 -15.34 -1.27
C ALA A 178 34.33 -16.27 -0.93
N PRO A 179 35.25 -15.85 -0.05
CA PRO A 179 36.27 -16.76 0.46
C PRO A 179 35.59 -17.99 1.09
N PRO A 180 36.15 -19.20 0.94
CA PRO A 180 35.59 -20.40 1.54
C PRO A 180 35.48 -20.21 3.06
N SER A 181 34.26 -20.32 3.58
CA SER A 181 34.04 -20.25 5.03
C SER A 181 34.49 -21.57 5.66
N LEU A 182 35.61 -21.55 6.38
CA LEU A 182 36.09 -22.69 7.17
C LEU A 182 35.14 -22.95 8.34
N SER A 183 34.13 -23.81 8.15
CA SER A 183 33.23 -24.27 9.22
C SER A 183 33.80 -25.44 10.03
N ALA A 184 35.08 -25.79 9.82
CA ALA A 184 35.75 -26.87 10.51
C ALA A 184 36.02 -26.48 11.97
N LYS A 185 35.48 -27.26 12.92
CA LYS A 185 35.85 -27.14 14.33
C LYS A 185 37.24 -27.74 14.53
N PRO A 186 38.26 -26.97 14.96
CA PRO A 186 39.59 -27.50 15.18
C PRO A 186 39.56 -28.59 16.26
N LYS A 187 39.95 -29.82 15.91
CA LYS A 187 39.87 -31.02 16.78
C LYS A 187 40.70 -30.92 18.07
N LYS A 188 41.73 -30.06 18.11
CA LYS A 188 42.67 -29.92 19.23
C LYS A 188 42.64 -28.55 19.92
N ALA A 189 41.67 -27.70 19.62
CA ALA A 189 41.59 -26.42 20.32
C ALA A 189 41.07 -26.64 21.76
N PRO A 190 41.77 -26.15 22.80
CA PRO A 190 41.23 -26.18 24.15
C PRO A 190 39.92 -25.39 24.17
N ILE A 191 38.85 -26.01 24.68
CA ILE A 191 37.57 -25.35 24.91
C ILE A 191 37.79 -24.34 26.03
N LYS A 192 38.24 -23.13 25.67
CA LYS A 192 38.35 -22.03 26.64
C LYS A 192 36.94 -21.79 27.21
N PRO A 193 36.80 -21.64 28.53
CA PRO A 193 35.51 -21.30 29.11
C PRO A 193 35.02 -20.00 28.47
N GLN A 194 33.72 -19.92 28.25
CA GLN A 194 33.00 -18.85 27.53
C GLN A 194 33.27 -17.41 28.04
N LYS A 195 34.10 -17.25 29.08
CA LYS A 195 34.42 -16.05 29.84
C LYS A 195 35.87 -15.56 29.68
N ALA A 196 36.68 -16.12 28.77
CA ALA A 196 37.88 -15.41 28.34
C ALA A 196 37.43 -14.17 27.56
N THR A 197 37.83 -12.97 28.01
CA THR A 197 37.50 -11.70 27.35
C THR A 197 37.88 -11.81 25.88
N LYS A 198 36.90 -11.67 24.98
CA LYS A 198 37.08 -11.78 23.53
C LYS A 198 37.74 -10.53 22.96
N GLU A 199 38.77 -10.05 23.64
CA GLU A 199 39.50 -8.84 23.29
C GLU A 199 40.75 -9.26 22.54
N LEU A 200 40.97 -8.64 21.38
CA LEU A 200 42.17 -8.90 20.59
C LEU A 200 43.38 -8.43 21.39
N LEU A 201 44.48 -9.19 21.40
CA LEU A 201 45.72 -8.77 22.07
C LEU A 201 46.24 -7.40 21.57
N LEU A 202 45.98 -7.07 20.31
CA LEU A 202 46.25 -5.75 19.74
C LEU A 202 45.51 -4.63 20.48
N ASN A 203 44.29 -4.87 20.98
CA ASN A 203 43.52 -3.88 21.73
C ASN A 203 44.20 -3.56 23.07
N SER A 204 44.80 -4.56 23.73
CA SER A 204 45.58 -4.32 24.96
C SER A 204 46.90 -3.61 24.68
N LEU A 205 47.54 -3.88 23.54
CA LEU A 205 48.81 -3.26 23.15
C LEU A 205 48.65 -1.81 22.69
N LEU A 206 47.61 -1.51 21.91
CA LEU A 206 47.34 -0.18 21.37
C LEU A 206 46.51 0.69 22.33
N GLY A 207 46.11 0.16 23.49
CA GLY A 207 45.22 0.86 24.43
C GLY A 207 43.82 1.15 23.88
N HIS A 208 43.45 0.52 22.77
CA HIS A 208 42.14 0.67 22.17
C HIS A 208 41.18 -0.33 22.80
N THR A 209 40.24 0.13 23.61
CA THR A 209 39.12 -0.73 24.05
C THR A 209 38.34 -1.18 22.81
N ALA A 210 37.84 -2.43 22.83
CA ALA A 210 37.14 -3.01 21.69
C ALA A 210 36.08 -2.02 21.18
N VAL A 211 36.22 -1.58 19.93
CA VAL A 211 35.32 -0.58 19.31
C VAL A 211 33.90 -1.01 19.63
N SER A 212 33.22 -0.17 20.42
CA SER A 212 31.89 -0.48 20.93
C SER A 212 31.02 -0.94 19.77
N THR A 213 30.49 -2.15 19.88
CA THR A 213 29.47 -2.68 18.93
C THR A 213 28.14 -1.93 19.07
N ALA A 214 28.06 -0.93 19.96
CA ALA A 214 26.94 -0.03 20.05
C ALA A 214 26.79 0.72 18.73
N LYS A 215 25.54 0.78 18.27
CA LYS A 215 25.18 1.56 17.09
C LYS A 215 25.63 3.01 17.32
N PRO A 216 26.37 3.64 16.38
CA PRO A 216 26.77 5.03 16.53
C PRO A 216 25.54 5.94 16.64
N SER A 217 25.68 7.10 17.28
CA SER A 217 24.58 8.08 17.37
C SER A 217 24.06 8.47 15.98
N MET A 218 22.78 8.88 15.89
CA MET A 218 22.17 9.29 14.61
C MET A 218 22.99 10.38 13.89
N ALA A 219 23.58 11.33 14.64
CA ALA A 219 24.44 12.37 14.08
C ALA A 219 25.71 11.76 13.45
N ARG A 220 26.36 10.83 14.15
CA ARG A 220 27.56 10.15 13.65
C ARG A 220 27.25 9.25 12.45
N GLN A 221 26.09 8.60 12.44
CA GLN A 221 25.64 7.82 11.28
C GLN A 221 25.52 8.70 10.04
N ARG A 222 24.89 9.87 10.14
CA ARG A 222 24.76 10.81 9.03
C ARG A 222 26.12 11.25 8.46
N ILE A 223 27.07 11.56 9.33
CA ILE A 223 28.43 11.94 8.90
C ILE A 223 29.11 10.79 8.14
N MET A 224 29.08 9.58 8.70
CA MET A 224 29.67 8.40 8.04
C MET A 224 28.98 8.04 6.71
N GLU A 225 27.65 8.19 6.65
CA GLU A 225 26.87 7.96 5.43
C GLU A 225 27.20 9.01 4.35
N GLU A 226 27.31 10.28 4.71
CA GLU A 226 27.70 11.35 3.79
C GLU A 226 29.12 11.13 3.25
N GLU A 227 30.08 10.77 4.11
CA GLU A 227 31.44 10.42 3.68
C GLU A 227 31.45 9.23 2.72
N ARG A 228 30.64 8.21 3.03
CA ARG A 228 30.47 7.03 2.16
C ARG A 228 29.88 7.43 0.81
N GLU A 229 28.86 8.27 0.79
CA GLU A 229 28.25 8.77 -0.45
C GLU A 229 29.25 9.58 -1.28
N ARG A 230 30.03 10.47 -0.66
CA ARG A 230 31.10 11.23 -1.34
C ARG A 230 32.13 10.29 -1.96
N ALA A 231 32.60 9.28 -1.23
CA ALA A 231 33.58 8.31 -1.73
C ALA A 231 33.02 7.50 -2.92
N VAL A 232 31.76 7.07 -2.83
CA VAL A 232 31.07 6.35 -3.91
C VAL A 232 30.91 7.23 -5.15
N GLN A 233 30.50 8.49 -4.99
CA GLN A 233 30.36 9.43 -6.11
C GLN A 233 31.71 9.69 -6.79
N ALA A 234 32.77 9.94 -6.01
CA ALA A 234 34.12 10.10 -6.54
C ALA A 234 34.59 8.86 -7.33
N TYR A 235 34.36 7.67 -6.78
CA TYR A 235 34.67 6.42 -7.46
C TYR A 235 33.90 6.25 -8.77
N ARG A 236 32.60 6.56 -8.78
CA ARG A 236 31.77 6.53 -10.00
C ARG A 236 32.31 7.47 -11.07
N GLN A 237 32.67 8.70 -10.71
CA GLN A 237 33.24 9.68 -11.65
C GLN A 237 34.56 9.17 -12.23
N LEU A 238 35.47 8.67 -11.37
CA LEU A 238 36.76 8.14 -11.80
C LEU A 238 36.60 6.93 -12.73
N LYS A 239 35.66 6.03 -12.44
CA LYS A 239 35.39 4.87 -13.28
C LYS A 239 34.79 5.28 -14.64
N LYS A 240 33.86 6.25 -14.67
CA LYS A 240 33.32 6.82 -15.93
C LYS A 240 34.44 7.43 -16.79
N GLN A 241 35.36 8.19 -16.19
CA GLN A 241 36.52 8.74 -16.90
C GLN A 241 37.41 7.64 -17.49
N ARG A 242 37.70 6.59 -16.71
CA ARG A 242 38.48 5.44 -17.22
C ARG A 242 37.79 4.75 -18.40
N GLN A 243 36.47 4.54 -18.33
CA GLN A 243 35.71 3.96 -19.45
C GLN A 243 35.80 4.82 -20.71
N LEU A 244 35.64 6.14 -20.60
CA LEU A 244 35.80 7.06 -21.73
C LEU A 244 37.22 6.99 -22.32
N GLN A 245 38.26 6.97 -21.47
CA GLN A 245 39.64 6.80 -21.93
C GLN A 245 39.86 5.48 -22.67
N HIS A 246 39.27 4.38 -22.18
CA HIS A 246 39.33 3.09 -22.86
C HIS A 246 38.62 3.12 -24.22
N GLN A 247 37.45 3.76 -24.32
CA GLN A 247 36.74 3.92 -25.59
C GLN A 247 37.53 4.78 -26.59
N VAL A 248 38.09 5.91 -26.15
CA VAL A 248 38.96 6.77 -26.99
C VAL A 248 40.21 6.02 -27.45
N ARG A 249 40.83 5.23 -26.56
CA ARG A 249 42.01 4.42 -26.90
C ARG A 249 41.67 3.29 -27.87
N ALA A 250 40.51 2.65 -27.74
CA ALA A 250 40.04 1.63 -28.66
C ALA A 250 39.66 2.22 -30.04
N ALA A 251 39.14 3.45 -30.07
CA ALA A 251 38.76 4.15 -31.30
C ALA A 251 39.95 4.80 -32.05
N ARG A 252 41.14 4.93 -31.43
CA ARG A 252 42.33 5.44 -32.12
C ARG A 252 42.84 4.39 -33.11
N PRO A 253 42.82 4.65 -34.43
CA PRO A 253 43.38 3.72 -35.40
C PRO A 253 44.90 3.63 -35.19
N ARG A 254 45.44 2.40 -35.17
CA ARG A 254 46.88 2.17 -35.15
C ARG A 254 47.45 2.74 -36.44
N LYS A 255 48.17 3.87 -36.36
CA LYS A 255 48.98 4.35 -37.48
C LYS A 255 50.07 3.31 -37.73
N VAL A 256 49.88 2.52 -38.78
CA VAL A 256 50.90 1.62 -39.31
C VAL A 256 51.98 2.52 -39.90
N GLN A 257 53.09 2.65 -39.18
CA GLN A 257 54.31 3.21 -39.75
C GLN A 257 54.81 2.20 -40.79
N LYS A 258 54.63 2.52 -42.07
CA LYS A 258 55.31 1.82 -43.16
C LYS A 258 56.73 2.38 -43.23
N SER A 259 57.70 1.51 -42.98
CA SER A 259 59.12 1.66 -43.30
C SER A 259 59.34 1.51 -44.80
#